data_AF-A0A9P5HLD9-F1
#
_entry.id   AF-A0A9P5HLD9-F1
#
_cell.length_a   1.000
_cell.length_b   1.000
_cell.length_c   1.000
_cell.angle_alpha   90.00
_cell.angle_beta   90.00
_cell.angle_gamma   90.00
#
_symmetry.space_group_name_H-M   'P 1'
#
loop_
_entity.id
_entity.type
_entity.pdbx_description
1 polymer ?
#
loop_
_entity_poly.entity_id
_entity_poly.type
_entity_poly.pdbx_seq_one_letter_code
_entity_poly.pdbx_strand_id
1 'polypeptide(L)'
;MGFGGVTSCILRFAGHIPTGMMGFTGLNLYNHANKLGNIYDVIPHGRTFLHGVKIVGQAGIATFVWNFVVFIASVPASGIFLVMIGLVDFGLTTALIYGVVMQAKFIPGSHMGCKNAIDWRNGTDGENFFLVASESNEFSYSGPKKACDAFVHNWAITIGCMYAKSLQSGNRRFTY
;
A
#
# COMPACT_ATOMS: atom_id res chain seq x y z
N MET A 1 -32.58 -16.30 -5.79
CA MET A 1 -31.45 -15.34 -5.75
C MET A 1 -31.27 -14.91 -4.31
N GLY A 2 -30.32 -15.52 -3.60
CA GLY A 2 -30.19 -15.40 -2.15
C GLY A 2 -29.54 -14.08 -1.72
N PHE A 3 -29.99 -13.55 -0.58
CA PHE A 3 -29.46 -12.36 0.10
C PHE A 3 -27.92 -12.35 0.26
N GLY A 4 -27.26 -13.50 0.25
CA GLY A 4 -25.80 -13.61 0.36
C GLY A 4 -24.99 -12.93 -0.75
N GLY A 5 -25.56 -12.80 -1.96
CA GLY A 5 -24.89 -12.10 -3.08
C GLY A 5 -24.76 -10.59 -2.82
N VAL A 6 -25.82 -9.97 -2.29
CA VAL A 6 -25.88 -8.52 -2.04
C VAL A 6 -24.98 -8.11 -0.88
N THR A 7 -24.96 -8.89 0.22
CA THR A 7 -24.09 -8.63 1.38
C THR A 7 -22.60 -8.75 1.01
N SER A 8 -22.25 -9.72 0.16
CA SER A 8 -20.89 -9.88 -0.37
C SER A 8 -20.45 -8.68 -1.22
N CYS A 9 -21.36 -8.15 -2.06
CA CYS A 9 -21.10 -6.97 -2.89
C CYS A 9 -20.85 -5.70 -2.07
N ILE A 10 -21.61 -5.46 -1.01
CA ILE A 10 -21.45 -4.28 -0.14
C ILE A 10 -20.11 -4.33 0.61
N LEU A 11 -19.75 -5.49 1.18
CA LEU A 11 -18.47 -5.67 1.88
C LEU A 11 -17.27 -5.53 0.94
N ARG A 12 -17.40 -5.96 -0.32
CA ARG A 12 -16.38 -5.72 -1.35
C ARG A 12 -16.25 -4.23 -1.65
N PHE A 13 -17.36 -3.54 -1.90
CA PHE A 13 -17.34 -2.12 -2.23
C PHE A 13 -16.76 -1.25 -1.10
N ALA A 14 -17.09 -1.55 0.16
CA ALA A 14 -16.50 -0.88 1.32
C ALA A 14 -14.98 -1.08 1.41
N GLY A 15 -14.46 -2.25 1.01
CA GLY A 15 -13.02 -2.53 0.92
C GLY A 15 -12.31 -1.82 -0.24
N HIS A 16 -13.04 -1.34 -1.26
CA HIS A 16 -12.45 -0.66 -2.42
C HIS A 16 -12.01 0.76 -2.09
N ILE A 17 -12.74 1.48 -1.23
CA ILE A 17 -12.41 2.87 -0.90
C ILE A 17 -11.01 2.97 -0.26
N PRO A 18 -10.67 2.20 0.80
CA PRO A 18 -9.33 2.23 1.38
C PRO A 18 -8.24 1.74 0.41
N THR A 19 -8.56 0.75 -0.44
CA THR A 19 -7.60 0.21 -1.42
C THR A 19 -7.25 1.23 -2.50
N GLY A 20 -8.26 1.97 -2.99
CA GLY A 20 -8.06 3.07 -3.93
C GLY A 20 -7.24 4.19 -3.30
N MET A 21 -7.63 4.64 -2.10
CA MET A 21 -6.88 5.67 -1.35
C MET A 21 -5.42 5.26 -1.17
N MET A 22 -5.14 4.04 -0.72
CA MET A 22 -3.78 3.50 -0.58
C MET A 22 -3.00 3.52 -1.90
N GLY A 23 -3.60 3.08 -3.01
CA GLY A 23 -2.94 3.05 -4.31
C GLY A 23 -2.58 4.45 -4.81
N PHE A 24 -3.53 5.39 -4.77
CA PHE A 24 -3.32 6.77 -5.21
C PHE A 24 -2.34 7.51 -4.29
N THR A 25 -2.50 7.40 -2.98
CA THR A 25 -1.58 8.01 -2.02
C THR A 25 -0.18 7.42 -2.14
N GLY A 26 -0.05 6.09 -2.28
CA GLY A 26 1.23 5.42 -2.47
C GLY A 26 1.96 5.85 -3.75
N LEU A 27 1.25 6.01 -4.87
CA LEU A 27 1.86 6.52 -6.12
C LEU A 27 2.24 7.98 -6.03
N ASN A 28 1.42 8.83 -5.39
CA ASN A 28 1.79 10.22 -5.16
C ASN A 28 3.04 10.31 -4.28
N LEU A 29 3.09 9.56 -3.18
CA LEU A 29 4.27 9.47 -2.32
C LEU A 29 5.49 9.01 -3.12
N TYR A 30 5.36 8.00 -3.98
CA TYR A 30 6.44 7.56 -4.87
C TYR A 30 6.89 8.66 -5.84
N ASN A 31 5.96 9.38 -6.48
CA ASN A 31 6.29 10.42 -7.45
C ASN A 31 7.03 11.59 -6.80
N HIS A 32 6.61 12.01 -5.60
CA HIS A 32 7.32 13.04 -4.83
C HIS A 32 8.67 12.54 -4.33
N ALA A 33 8.72 11.31 -3.82
CA ALA A 33 9.94 10.66 -3.36
C ALA A 33 10.97 10.53 -4.50
N ASN A 34 10.57 10.03 -5.66
CA ASN A 34 11.43 9.83 -6.81
C ASN A 34 12.07 11.13 -7.33
N LYS A 35 11.49 12.29 -7.06
CA LYS A 35 12.04 13.59 -7.42
C LYS A 35 13.14 14.09 -6.47
N LEU A 36 13.30 13.47 -5.30
CA LEU A 36 14.39 13.78 -4.37
C LEU A 36 15.77 13.30 -4.88
N GLY A 37 15.83 12.60 -6.02
CA GLY A 37 17.07 12.32 -6.74
C GLY A 37 17.99 11.33 -6.01
N ASN A 38 19.27 11.65 -5.93
CA ASN A 38 20.33 10.70 -5.55
C ASN A 38 20.41 10.40 -4.04
N ILE A 39 19.54 11.01 -3.21
CA ILE A 39 19.52 10.77 -1.76
C ILE A 39 19.36 9.28 -1.41
N TYR A 40 18.73 8.49 -2.30
CA TYR A 40 18.52 7.06 -2.09
C TYR A 40 19.78 6.20 -2.21
N ASP A 41 20.87 6.75 -2.74
CA ASP A 41 22.15 6.04 -2.88
C ASP A 41 23.01 6.17 -1.62
N VAL A 42 22.80 7.23 -0.84
CA VAL A 42 23.52 7.50 0.42
C VAL A 42 22.78 6.95 1.65
N ILE A 43 21.45 6.74 1.55
CA ILE A 43 20.62 6.21 2.62
C ILE A 43 20.64 4.66 2.64
N PRO A 44 20.86 4.02 3.82
CA PRO A 44 20.79 2.57 3.94
C PRO A 44 19.39 2.03 3.57
N HIS A 45 19.34 1.17 2.55
CA HIS A 45 18.11 0.62 1.95
C HIS A 45 17.21 1.64 1.23
N GLY A 46 17.69 2.84 0.90
CA GLY A 46 16.91 3.90 0.24
C GLY A 46 16.29 3.47 -1.10
N ARG A 47 17.07 2.87 -2.01
CA ARG A 47 16.53 2.37 -3.30
C ARG A 47 15.51 1.23 -3.13
N THR A 48 15.73 0.35 -2.15
CA THR A 48 14.79 -0.74 -1.85
C THR A 48 13.47 -0.19 -1.32
N PHE A 49 13.54 0.83 -0.45
CA PHE A 49 12.37 1.53 0.05
C PHE A 49 11.58 2.19 -1.09
N LEU A 50 12.24 2.95 -1.97
CA LEU A 50 11.58 3.62 -3.10
C LEU A 50 10.89 2.61 -4.03
N HIS A 51 11.56 1.49 -4.33
CA HIS A 51 10.95 0.38 -5.07
C HIS A 51 9.73 -0.20 -4.34
N GLY A 52 9.80 -0.37 -3.02
CA GLY A 52 8.68 -0.84 -2.21
C GLY A 52 7.47 0.10 -2.26
N VAL A 53 7.68 1.42 -2.21
CA VAL A 53 6.60 2.42 -2.34
C VAL A 53 5.97 2.36 -3.74
N LYS A 54 6.79 2.24 -4.79
CA LYS A 54 6.31 2.06 -6.17
C LYS A 54 5.42 0.83 -6.32
N ILE A 55 5.90 -0.31 -5.84
CA ILE A 55 5.18 -1.59 -5.95
C ILE A 55 3.85 -1.51 -5.21
N VAL A 56 3.83 -0.98 -3.99
CA VAL A 56 2.57 -0.82 -3.24
C VAL A 56 1.61 0.12 -3.95
N GLY A 57 2.09 1.25 -4.49
CA GLY A 57 1.24 2.17 -5.25
C GLY A 57 0.65 1.53 -6.52
N GLN A 58 1.48 0.89 -7.34
CA GLN A 58 1.04 0.22 -8.57
C GLN A 58 0.12 -0.97 -8.29
N ALA A 59 0.49 -1.84 -7.34
CA ALA A 59 -0.32 -2.98 -6.94
C ALA A 59 -1.62 -2.53 -6.28
N GLY A 60 -1.61 -1.43 -5.52
CA GLY A 60 -2.80 -0.83 -4.91
C GLY A 60 -3.82 -0.35 -5.97
N ILE A 61 -3.36 0.39 -6.98
CA ILE A 61 -4.22 0.78 -8.11
C ILE A 61 -4.68 -0.42 -8.92
N ALA A 62 -3.78 -1.35 -9.24
CA ALA A 62 -4.15 -2.57 -9.97
C ALA A 62 -5.21 -3.37 -9.20
N THR A 63 -5.07 -3.47 -7.88
CA THR A 63 -6.05 -4.11 -7.00
C THR A 63 -7.37 -3.37 -7.02
N PHE A 64 -7.36 -2.04 -6.97
CA PHE A 64 -8.57 -1.20 -7.05
C PHE A 64 -9.31 -1.40 -8.39
N VAL A 65 -8.62 -1.37 -9.52
CA VAL A 65 -9.21 -1.60 -10.84
C VAL A 65 -9.72 -3.04 -10.98
N TRP A 66 -8.91 -4.03 -10.57
CA TRP A 66 -9.29 -5.45 -10.60
C TRP A 66 -10.57 -5.71 -9.80
N ASN A 67 -10.68 -5.06 -8.65
CA ASN A 67 -11.85 -5.08 -7.78
C ASN A 67 -13.15 -4.58 -8.47
N PHE A 68 -13.07 -3.62 -9.40
CA PHE A 68 -14.21 -3.22 -10.24
C PHE A 68 -14.53 -4.25 -11.33
N VAL A 69 -13.51 -4.83 -11.96
CA VAL A 69 -13.68 -5.88 -12.97
C VAL A 69 -14.38 -7.09 -12.36
N VAL A 70 -13.94 -7.53 -11.17
CA VAL A 70 -14.54 -8.64 -10.44
C VAL A 70 -15.96 -8.31 -9.98
N PHE A 71 -16.25 -7.06 -9.60
CA PHE A 71 -17.61 -6.65 -9.25
C PHE A 71 -18.60 -6.91 -10.39
N ILE A 72 -18.25 -6.50 -11.62
CA ILE A 72 -19.08 -6.72 -12.81
C ILE A 72 -19.11 -8.21 -13.19
N ALA A 73 -17.95 -8.87 -13.19
CA ALA A 73 -17.81 -10.26 -13.63
C ALA A 73 -18.40 -11.28 -12.65
N SER A 74 -18.64 -10.92 -11.39
CA SER A 74 -19.14 -11.84 -10.35
C SER A 74 -20.65 -12.11 -10.41
N VAL A 75 -21.41 -11.36 -11.22
CA VAL A 75 -22.86 -11.57 -11.39
C VAL A 75 -23.19 -12.89 -12.13
N PRO A 76 -22.45 -13.29 -13.19
CA PRO A 76 -22.69 -14.57 -13.88
C PRO A 76 -21.71 -15.72 -13.57
N ALA A 77 -20.75 -15.56 -12.65
CA ALA A 77 -19.59 -16.46 -12.57
C ALA A 77 -19.88 -17.83 -11.92
N SER A 78 -19.56 -18.92 -12.65
CA SER A 78 -19.53 -20.31 -12.15
C SER A 78 -18.10 -20.78 -11.83
N GLY A 79 -17.98 -21.90 -11.10
CA GLY A 79 -16.79 -22.34 -10.33
C GLY A 79 -15.38 -22.03 -10.88
N ILE A 80 -15.11 -22.26 -12.17
CA ILE A 80 -13.75 -22.07 -12.72
C ILE A 80 -13.33 -20.59 -12.79
N PHE A 81 -14.30 -19.69 -12.99
CA PHE A 81 -14.05 -18.24 -12.93
C PHE A 81 -13.66 -17.79 -11.53
N LEU A 82 -14.21 -18.42 -10.49
CA LEU A 82 -13.85 -18.12 -9.09
C LEU A 82 -12.39 -18.51 -8.79
N VAL A 83 -11.90 -19.61 -9.36
CA VAL A 83 -10.50 -20.04 -9.24
C VAL A 83 -9.56 -19.03 -9.91
N MET A 84 -9.87 -18.60 -11.13
CA MET A 84 -9.07 -17.60 -11.84
C MET A 84 -9.04 -16.26 -11.11
N ILE A 85 -10.18 -15.81 -10.56
CA ILE A 85 -10.24 -14.60 -9.74
C ILE A 85 -9.36 -14.74 -8.50
N GLY A 86 -9.40 -15.90 -7.84
CA GLY A 86 -8.57 -16.21 -6.68
C GLY A 86 -7.06 -16.16 -6.97
N LEU A 87 -6.63 -16.64 -8.14
CA LEU A 87 -5.22 -16.58 -8.56
C LEU A 87 -4.73 -15.15 -8.77
N VAL A 88 -5.54 -14.29 -9.38
CA VAL A 88 -5.18 -12.88 -9.57
C VAL A 88 -5.15 -12.15 -8.21
N ASP A 89 -6.13 -12.42 -7.34
CA ASP A 89 -6.14 -11.88 -5.97
C ASP A 89 -4.87 -12.29 -5.18
N PHE A 90 -4.40 -13.54 -5.35
CA PHE A 90 -3.18 -14.03 -4.72
C PHE A 90 -1.93 -13.31 -5.25
N GLY A 91 -1.82 -13.13 -6.56
CA GLY A 91 -0.70 -12.41 -7.18
C GLY A 91 -0.61 -10.95 -6.71
N LEU A 92 -1.74 -10.24 -6.69
CA LEU A 92 -1.82 -8.87 -6.21
C LEU A 92 -1.47 -8.76 -4.72
N THR A 93 -1.96 -9.68 -3.89
CA THR A 93 -1.65 -9.72 -2.46
C THR A 93 -0.15 -9.99 -2.23
N THR A 94 0.45 -10.89 -3.01
CA THR A 94 1.89 -11.19 -2.91
C THR A 94 2.74 -9.96 -3.28
N ALA A 95 2.36 -9.22 -4.32
CA ALA A 95 3.04 -7.98 -4.69
C ALA A 95 2.96 -6.92 -3.58
N LEU A 96 1.78 -6.76 -2.94
CA LEU A 96 1.60 -5.87 -1.80
C LEU A 96 2.47 -6.27 -0.61
N ILE A 97 2.50 -7.57 -0.25
CA ILE A 97 3.35 -8.09 0.84
C ILE A 97 4.82 -7.76 0.56
N TYR A 98 5.29 -8.02 -0.66
CA TYR A 98 6.67 -7.77 -1.03
C TYR A 98 7.03 -6.28 -0.91
N GLY A 99 6.16 -5.38 -1.39
CA GLY A 99 6.35 -3.95 -1.25
C GLY A 99 6.32 -3.45 0.20
N VAL A 100 5.44 -4.00 1.04
CA VAL A 100 5.35 -3.70 2.48
C VAL A 100 6.59 -4.14 3.23
N VAL A 101 7.13 -5.32 2.92
CA VAL A 101 8.39 -5.83 3.50
C VAL A 101 9.56 -4.93 3.12
N MET A 102 9.61 -4.48 1.86
CA MET A 102 10.63 -3.52 1.42
C MET A 102 10.53 -2.18 2.14
N GLN A 103 9.32 -1.66 2.34
CA GLN A 103 9.12 -0.42 3.08
C GLN A 103 9.50 -0.56 4.55
N ALA A 104 9.12 -1.68 5.20
CA ALA A 104 9.40 -1.96 6.60
C ALA A 104 10.91 -2.03 6.92
N LYS A 105 11.76 -2.31 5.92
CA LYS A 105 13.21 -2.26 6.09
C LYS A 105 13.74 -0.85 6.33
N PHE A 106 12.99 0.19 5.99
CA PHE A 106 13.42 1.59 6.10
C PHE A 106 12.58 2.40 7.09
N ILE A 107 11.25 2.30 7.06
CA ILE A 107 10.36 3.11 7.91
C ILE A 107 10.28 2.56 9.35
N PRO A 108 9.96 3.41 10.35
CA PRO A 108 9.84 2.99 11.76
C PRO A 108 8.66 2.06 12.07
N GLY A 109 7.79 1.76 11.10
CA GLY A 109 6.64 0.87 11.26
C GLY A 109 5.56 1.37 12.26
N SER A 110 5.73 2.55 12.85
CA SER A 110 4.78 3.14 13.78
C SER A 110 4.90 4.67 13.83
N HIS A 111 3.78 5.34 14.10
CA HIS A 111 3.71 6.79 14.26
C HIS A 111 4.59 7.29 15.42
N MET A 112 4.77 6.45 16.46
CA MET A 112 5.63 6.80 17.59
C MET A 112 7.11 6.86 17.19
N GLY A 113 7.54 5.98 16.28
CA GLY A 113 8.90 6.01 15.75
C GLY A 113 9.19 7.22 14.84
N CYS A 114 8.16 7.92 14.35
CA CYS A 114 8.31 9.18 13.63
C CYS A 114 8.65 10.38 14.52
N LYS A 115 8.65 10.24 15.87
CA LYS A 115 9.03 11.33 16.78
C LYS A 115 10.48 11.80 16.57
N ASN A 116 11.38 10.89 16.19
CA ASN A 116 12.78 11.18 15.92
C ASN A 116 13.09 11.11 14.42
N ALA A 117 12.16 11.53 13.56
CA ALA A 117 12.33 11.48 12.11
C ALA A 117 13.59 12.26 11.63
N ILE A 118 14.00 13.29 12.37
CA ILE A 118 15.18 14.12 12.10
C ILE A 118 16.52 13.35 12.17
N ASP A 119 16.59 12.30 12.98
CA ASP A 119 17.79 11.46 13.16
C ASP A 119 17.56 10.03 12.65
N TRP A 120 16.50 9.83 11.86
CA TRP A 120 16.11 8.51 11.40
C TRP A 120 16.97 8.03 10.23
N ARG A 121 17.89 7.10 10.52
CA ARG A 121 18.72 6.41 9.52
C ARG A 121 19.41 7.36 8.55
N ASN A 122 20.20 8.27 9.11
CA ASN A 122 21.00 9.21 8.36
C ASN A 122 21.89 8.48 7.35
N GLY A 123 22.05 9.10 6.17
CA GLY A 123 22.94 8.64 5.12
C GLY A 123 24.40 8.73 5.53
N THR A 124 25.27 8.12 4.75
CA THR A 124 26.72 8.14 4.98
C THR A 124 27.34 9.54 4.92
N ASP A 125 26.63 10.48 4.32
CA ASP A 125 26.93 11.91 4.20
C ASP A 125 26.27 12.78 5.28
N GLY A 126 25.49 12.17 6.18
CA GLY A 126 24.71 12.86 7.21
C GLY A 126 23.35 13.36 6.73
N GLU A 127 22.97 13.16 5.46
CA GLU A 127 21.65 13.56 4.97
C GLU A 127 20.55 12.66 5.54
N ASN A 128 19.41 13.26 5.86
CA ASN A 128 18.25 12.53 6.37
C ASN A 128 17.09 12.62 5.38
N PHE A 129 16.52 11.47 5.02
CA PHE A 129 15.41 11.39 4.08
C PHE A 129 14.24 12.31 4.44
N PHE A 130 13.80 12.29 5.70
CA PHE A 130 12.61 13.01 6.13
C PHE A 130 12.88 14.51 6.26
N LEU A 131 14.11 14.91 6.60
CA LEU A 131 14.53 16.32 6.55
C LEU A 131 14.49 16.84 5.12
N VAL A 132 15.19 16.19 4.19
CA VAL A 132 15.24 16.62 2.78
C VAL A 132 13.85 16.59 2.15
N ALA A 133 13.03 15.56 2.46
CA ALA A 133 11.64 15.51 2.03
C ALA A 133 10.84 16.72 2.55
N SER A 134 11.02 17.10 3.82
CA SER A 134 10.29 18.24 4.42
C SER A 134 10.73 19.62 3.94
N GLU A 135 11.99 19.74 3.50
CA GLU A 135 12.53 20.97 2.95
C GLU A 135 12.25 21.11 1.44
N SER A 136 12.00 19.98 0.77
CA SER A 136 11.63 19.99 -0.64
C SER A 136 10.21 20.54 -0.86
N ASN A 137 10.04 21.32 -1.93
CA ASN A 137 8.71 21.76 -2.39
C ASN A 137 7.83 20.59 -2.91
N GLU A 138 8.41 19.39 -3.02
CA GLU A 138 7.71 18.20 -3.51
C GLU A 138 6.76 17.63 -2.47
N PHE A 139 7.05 17.84 -1.19
CA PHE A 139 6.14 17.47 -0.12
C PHE A 139 5.62 18.73 0.55
N SER A 140 4.30 18.97 0.48
CA SER A 140 3.64 20.07 1.19
C SER A 140 3.54 19.81 2.72
N TYR A 141 4.51 19.09 3.29
CA TYR A 141 4.52 18.71 4.70
C TYR A 141 5.26 19.76 5.51
N SER A 142 4.59 20.32 6.52
CA SER A 142 5.21 21.21 7.49
C SER A 142 6.07 20.41 8.51
N GLY A 143 7.14 19.79 8.04
CA GLY A 143 8.18 19.15 8.86
C GLY A 143 8.39 17.64 8.66
N PRO A 144 9.57 17.13 9.08
CA PRO A 144 10.04 15.76 8.81
C PRO A 144 9.17 14.69 9.47
N LYS A 145 8.60 14.99 10.64
CA LYS A 145 7.65 14.10 11.31
C LYS A 145 6.40 13.84 10.45
N LYS A 146 5.84 14.88 9.82
CA LYS A 146 4.65 14.73 8.97
C LYS A 146 4.94 13.91 7.72
N ALA A 147 6.12 14.07 7.14
CA ALA A 147 6.58 13.21 6.04
C ALA A 147 6.64 11.74 6.49
N CYS A 148 7.30 11.46 7.61
CA CYS A 148 7.35 10.11 8.17
C CYS A 148 5.95 9.53 8.46
N ASP A 149 5.07 10.32 9.10
CA ASP A 149 3.71 9.92 9.41
C ASP A 149 2.91 9.57 8.15
N ALA A 150 3.10 10.28 7.04
CA ALA A 150 2.42 9.98 5.78
C ALA A 150 2.85 8.62 5.19
N PHE A 151 4.15 8.31 5.21
CA PHE A 151 4.66 7.01 4.77
C PHE A 151 4.20 5.87 5.68
N VAL A 152 4.27 6.05 7.00
CA VAL A 152 3.80 5.06 7.98
C VAL A 152 2.29 4.85 7.88
N HIS A 153 1.52 5.93 7.67
CA HIS A 153 0.07 5.85 7.50
C HIS A 153 -0.30 5.01 6.26
N ASN A 154 0.32 5.29 5.12
CA ASN A 154 0.07 4.54 3.89
C ASN A 154 0.48 3.05 4.05
N TRP A 155 1.60 2.79 4.71
CA TRP A 155 2.05 1.43 5.03
C TRP A 155 1.07 0.69 5.96
N ALA A 156 0.58 1.35 7.00
CA ALA A 156 -0.38 0.79 7.95
C ALA A 156 -1.73 0.47 7.29
N ILE A 157 -2.23 1.37 6.42
CA ILE A 157 -3.42 1.11 5.61
C ILE A 157 -3.19 -0.09 4.69
N THR A 158 -2.00 -0.20 4.08
CA THR A 158 -1.64 -1.34 3.22
C THR A 158 -1.77 -2.66 3.97
N ILE A 159 -1.23 -2.73 5.19
CA ILE A 159 -1.38 -3.89 6.06
C ILE A 159 -2.84 -4.16 6.40
N GLY A 160 -3.60 -3.14 6.79
CA GLY A 160 -5.03 -3.27 7.09
C GLY A 160 -5.83 -3.86 5.93
N CYS A 161 -5.59 -3.38 4.70
CA CYS A 161 -6.24 -3.90 3.50
C CYS A 161 -5.87 -5.35 3.19
N MET A 162 -4.62 -5.76 3.41
CA MET A 162 -4.20 -7.15 3.25
C MET A 162 -4.91 -8.07 4.26
N TYR A 163 -4.98 -7.67 5.53
CA TYR A 163 -5.73 -8.43 6.54
C TYR A 163 -7.21 -8.53 6.22
N ALA A 164 -7.84 -7.43 5.80
CA ALA A 164 -9.25 -7.43 5.39
C ALA A 164 -9.51 -8.40 4.23
N LYS A 165 -8.62 -8.44 3.22
CA LYS A 165 -8.71 -9.40 2.11
C LYS A 165 -8.54 -10.85 2.58
N SER A 166 -7.62 -11.10 3.51
CA SER A 166 -7.42 -12.43 4.09
C SER A 166 -8.70 -12.94 4.79
N LEU A 167 -9.34 -12.08 5.59
CA LEU A 167 -10.61 -12.41 6.27
C LEU A 167 -11.75 -12.69 5.28
N GLN A 168 -11.86 -11.90 4.20
CA GLN A 168 -12.86 -12.12 3.15
C GLN A 168 -12.64 -13.43 2.37
N SER A 169 -11.41 -13.92 2.27
CA SER A 169 -11.09 -15.22 1.67
C SER A 169 -11.44 -16.37 2.60
N GLY A 170 -11.17 -16.23 3.91
CA GLY A 170 -11.54 -17.21 4.93
C GLY A 170 -13.06 -17.41 5.06
N ASN A 171 -13.85 -16.34 4.99
CA ASN A 171 -15.31 -16.43 5.14
C ASN A 171 -16.02 -17.10 3.94
N ARG A 172 -15.38 -17.12 2.76
CA ARG A 172 -15.87 -17.85 1.57
C ARG A 172 -15.74 -19.37 1.70
N ARG A 173 -15.00 -19.89 2.69
CA ARG A 173 -14.85 -21.34 2.95
C ARG A 173 -16.03 -21.95 3.73
N PHE A 174 -16.95 -21.15 4.27
CA PHE A 174 -18.08 -21.61 5.09
C PHE A 174 -19.45 -21.48 4.41
N THR A 175 -19.50 -21.17 3.11
CA THR A 175 -20.75 -20.94 2.36
C THR A 175 -20.91 -21.83 1.12
N TYR A 176 -20.33 -23.03 1.15
CA TYR A 176 -20.64 -24.12 0.24
C TYR A 176 -21.23 -25.30 1.01
#